data_AF-A0A286IA44-F1
#
_entry.id   AF-A0A286IA44-F1
#
_cell.length_a   1.000
_cell.length_b   1.000
_cell.length_c   1.000
_cell.angle_alpha   90.00
_cell.angle_beta   90.00
_cell.angle_gamma   90.00
#
_symmetry.space_group_name_H-M   'P 1'
#
loop_
_entity.id
_entity.type
_entity.pdbx_description
1 polymer ?
#
loop_
_entity_poly.entity_id
_entity_poly.type
_entity_poly.pdbx_seq_one_letter_code
_entity_poly.pdbx_strand_id
1 'polypeptide(L)'
;MRRTSYQQIIEQRLRRGDHHRLGMELVSQITALRADAVSVSTLRSSFFEFIPIRYVTTLEVFIRGIVSELVDSSEAYFERGEKLTKGAKVDLTFAAHVDRHELTLGDFVAHSISLNSIEAVLNVLETLVVDFSEKLKLAHPRWLEERERWPLPPIIKNYNNVIGSLSKLYSVRHILTHELPSLPVFDPSEIDSLTEAVLCFIEATDWVVVESLHGAIPKTQISMNIGARDVLIEEETKLAEALIEVTALEGIDKENLRALQARWTEWADAQTNLVASQFHGGSMYAMIWASEKAELTRERTAQLVRLKSEWMDA
;
A
#
# COMPACT_ATOMS: atom_id res chain seq x y z
N MET A 1 -29.41 14.63 -4.85
CA MET A 1 -28.38 14.55 -5.91
C MET A 1 -27.68 13.20 -5.80
N ARG A 2 -27.70 12.35 -6.84
CA ARG A 2 -26.88 11.12 -6.86
C ARG A 2 -25.42 11.57 -6.92
N ARG A 3 -24.62 11.15 -5.95
CA ARG A 3 -23.17 11.41 -5.92
C ARG A 3 -22.52 10.73 -7.12
N THR A 4 -21.55 11.39 -7.75
CA THR A 4 -20.73 10.74 -8.79
C THR A 4 -19.80 9.72 -8.13
N SER A 5 -19.36 8.71 -8.90
CA SER A 5 -18.46 7.67 -8.40
C SER A 5 -17.20 8.26 -7.76
N TYR A 6 -16.61 9.31 -8.34
CA TYR A 6 -15.40 9.95 -7.83
C TYR A 6 -15.57 10.66 -6.49
N GLN A 7 -16.72 11.32 -6.27
CA GLN A 7 -17.01 11.96 -4.98
C GLN A 7 -17.09 10.94 -3.84
N GLN A 8 -17.55 9.72 -4.12
CA GLN A 8 -17.58 8.65 -3.13
C GLN A 8 -16.17 8.18 -2.76
N ILE A 9 -15.27 8.10 -3.74
CA ILE A 9 -13.86 7.73 -3.54
C ILE A 9 -13.15 8.78 -2.70
N ILE A 10 -13.27 10.07 -3.07
CA ILE A 10 -12.65 11.19 -2.34
C ILE A 10 -13.15 11.24 -0.91
N GLU A 11 -14.46 11.16 -0.68
CA GLU A 11 -15.00 11.13 0.68
C GLU A 11 -14.54 9.90 1.48
N GLN A 12 -14.38 8.75 0.82
CA GLN A 12 -13.90 7.53 1.47
C GLN A 12 -12.43 7.67 1.86
N ARG A 13 -11.60 8.30 1.01
CA ARG A 13 -10.21 8.63 1.30
C ARG A 13 -10.11 9.63 2.46
N LEU A 14 -10.90 10.71 2.45
CA LEU A 14 -10.97 11.69 3.54
C LEU A 14 -11.38 11.06 4.89
N ARG A 15 -12.31 10.10 4.89
CA ARG A 15 -12.70 9.36 6.11
C ARG A 15 -11.63 8.39 6.61
N ARG A 16 -10.77 7.90 5.72
CA ARG A 16 -9.71 6.92 6.04
C ARG A 16 -8.38 7.55 6.43
N GLY A 17 -8.10 8.77 5.97
CA GLY A 17 -6.75 9.35 6.02
C GLY A 17 -5.81 8.71 4.99
N ASP A 18 -4.55 9.13 4.94
CA ASP A 18 -3.53 8.66 3.99
C ASP A 18 -2.94 7.26 4.30
N HIS A 19 -3.66 6.44 5.05
CA HIS A 19 -3.22 5.10 5.42
C HIS A 19 -3.40 4.11 4.26
N HIS A 20 -2.35 3.92 3.47
CA HIS A 20 -2.36 3.02 2.31
C HIS A 20 -2.28 1.53 2.73
N ARG A 21 -1.58 1.21 3.84
CA ARG A 21 -1.40 -0.16 4.32
C ARG A 21 -2.30 -0.49 5.51
N LEU A 22 -3.45 -1.10 5.23
CA LEU A 22 -4.46 -1.45 6.23
C LEU A 22 -4.26 -2.84 6.87
N GLY A 23 -3.30 -3.67 6.41
CA GLY A 23 -3.17 -5.08 6.81
C GLY A 23 -3.24 -5.31 8.33
N MET A 24 -2.34 -4.69 9.09
CA MET A 24 -2.28 -4.80 10.56
C MET A 24 -3.52 -4.24 11.27
N GLU A 25 -4.09 -3.14 10.78
CA GLU A 25 -5.30 -2.54 11.36
C GLU A 25 -6.53 -3.43 11.11
N LEU A 26 -6.65 -4.01 9.92
CA LEU A 26 -7.75 -4.91 9.57
C LEU A 26 -7.68 -6.23 10.31
N VAL A 27 -6.48 -6.76 10.56
CA VAL A 27 -6.30 -7.93 11.45
C VAL A 27 -6.88 -7.64 12.84
N SER A 28 -6.61 -6.45 13.39
CA SER A 28 -7.18 -6.03 14.68
C SER A 28 -8.72 -5.93 14.61
N GLN A 29 -9.28 -5.33 13.56
CA GLN A 29 -10.72 -5.23 13.37
C GLN A 29 -11.40 -6.60 13.21
N ILE A 30 -10.80 -7.53 12.48
CA ILE A 30 -11.31 -8.90 12.31
C ILE A 30 -11.27 -9.66 13.63
N THR A 31 -10.18 -9.52 14.39
CA THR A 31 -10.03 -10.15 15.70
C THR A 31 -11.06 -9.59 16.70
N ALA A 32 -11.29 -8.28 16.70
CA ALA A 32 -12.34 -7.65 17.49
C ALA A 32 -13.73 -8.15 17.09
N LEU A 33 -14.03 -8.22 15.78
CA LEU A 33 -15.30 -8.76 15.27
C LEU A 33 -15.52 -10.21 15.72
N ARG A 34 -14.47 -11.03 15.74
CA ARG A 34 -14.53 -12.41 16.25
C ARG A 34 -14.83 -12.45 17.75
N ALA A 35 -14.15 -11.61 18.55
CA ALA A 35 -14.40 -11.52 19.98
C ALA A 35 -15.84 -11.07 20.28
N ASP A 36 -16.37 -10.13 19.49
CA ASP A 36 -17.76 -9.66 19.58
C ASP A 36 -18.75 -10.73 19.13
N ALA A 37 -18.42 -11.56 18.13
CA ALA A 37 -19.26 -12.67 17.72
C ALA A 37 -19.48 -13.68 18.87
N VAL A 38 -18.44 -13.92 19.68
CA VAL A 38 -18.52 -14.79 20.86
C VAL A 38 -19.42 -14.18 21.93
N SER A 39 -19.35 -12.87 22.17
CA SER A 39 -20.17 -12.18 23.18
C SER A 39 -21.65 -12.05 22.76
N VAL A 40 -21.91 -11.82 21.47
CA VAL A 40 -23.25 -11.64 20.88
C VAL A 40 -23.96 -12.98 20.59
N SER A 41 -23.24 -14.09 20.60
CA SER A 41 -23.78 -15.46 20.45
C SER A 41 -24.96 -15.78 21.38
N THR A 42 -25.04 -15.07 22.50
CA THR A 42 -26.07 -15.22 23.53
C THR A 42 -27.34 -14.40 23.27
N LEU A 43 -27.33 -13.45 22.32
CA LEU A 43 -28.37 -12.43 22.19
C LEU A 43 -29.35 -12.66 21.01
N ARG A 44 -28.91 -12.94 19.76
CA ARG A 44 -29.77 -13.35 18.61
C ARG A 44 -28.97 -13.99 17.46
N SER A 45 -29.48 -15.07 16.85
CA SER A 45 -28.78 -15.79 15.76
C SER A 45 -28.61 -14.99 14.47
N SER A 46 -29.48 -14.01 14.21
CA SER A 46 -29.44 -13.18 12.98
C SER A 46 -28.22 -12.25 12.92
N PHE A 47 -27.52 -12.00 14.03
CA PHE A 47 -26.31 -11.18 14.01
C PHE A 47 -25.12 -11.90 13.37
N PHE A 48 -25.11 -13.23 13.42
CA PHE A 48 -24.03 -14.03 12.81
C PHE A 48 -23.99 -13.89 11.29
N GLU A 49 -25.12 -13.63 10.65
CA GLU A 49 -25.22 -13.42 9.21
C GLU A 49 -24.47 -12.15 8.74
N PHE A 50 -24.28 -11.16 9.61
CA PHE A 50 -23.50 -9.97 9.27
C PHE A 50 -22.00 -10.21 9.23
N ILE A 51 -21.50 -11.25 9.89
CA ILE A 51 -20.06 -11.53 9.99
C ILE A 51 -19.49 -11.89 8.62
N PRO A 52 -20.04 -12.85 7.85
CA PRO A 52 -19.60 -13.12 6.48
C PRO A 52 -19.62 -11.89 5.58
N ILE A 53 -20.68 -11.08 5.67
CA ILE A 53 -20.84 -9.85 4.89
C ILE A 53 -19.70 -8.87 5.24
N ARG A 54 -19.40 -8.73 6.52
CA ARG A 54 -18.33 -7.83 6.99
C ARG A 54 -16.95 -8.33 6.57
N TYR A 55 -16.67 -9.64 6.64
CA TYR A 55 -15.40 -10.18 6.17
C TYR A 55 -15.17 -9.95 4.68
N VAL A 56 -16.17 -10.21 3.82
CA VAL A 56 -16.05 -9.90 2.38
C VAL A 56 -15.82 -8.41 2.16
N THR A 57 -16.57 -7.55 2.86
CA THR A 57 -16.37 -6.10 2.76
C THR A 57 -14.96 -5.68 3.18
N THR A 58 -14.43 -6.26 4.26
CA THR A 58 -13.06 -6.02 4.71
C THR A 58 -12.02 -6.46 3.68
N LEU A 59 -12.19 -7.64 3.08
CA LEU A 59 -11.33 -8.12 1.99
C LEU A 59 -11.39 -7.20 0.77
N GLU A 60 -12.58 -6.78 0.33
CA GLU A 60 -12.71 -5.84 -0.78
C GLU A 60 -11.97 -4.52 -0.51
N VAL A 61 -12.10 -3.99 0.71
CA VAL A 61 -11.39 -2.77 1.11
C VAL A 61 -9.88 -2.96 1.12
N PHE A 62 -9.41 -4.06 1.71
CA PHE A 62 -8.00 -4.41 1.77
C PHE A 62 -7.38 -4.53 0.37
N ILE A 63 -8.03 -5.31 -0.51
CA ILE A 63 -7.54 -5.56 -1.87
C ILE A 63 -7.53 -4.27 -2.70
N ARG A 64 -8.54 -3.40 -2.56
CA ARG A 64 -8.51 -2.09 -3.24
C ARG A 64 -7.35 -1.22 -2.76
N GLY A 65 -7.02 -1.25 -1.47
CA GLY A 65 -5.84 -0.58 -0.92
C GLY A 65 -4.54 -1.08 -1.56
N ILE A 66 -4.36 -2.41 -1.61
CA ILE A 66 -3.21 -3.04 -2.26
C ILE A 66 -3.11 -2.68 -3.74
N VAL A 67 -4.23 -2.72 -4.47
CA VAL A 67 -4.23 -2.41 -5.90
C VAL A 67 -3.79 -0.96 -6.12
N SER A 68 -4.28 -0.03 -5.30
CA SER A 68 -3.84 1.37 -5.37
C SER A 68 -2.35 1.51 -5.09
N GLU A 69 -1.88 0.95 -3.97
CA GLU A 69 -0.48 1.01 -3.56
C GLU A 69 0.46 0.43 -4.62
N LEU A 70 0.15 -0.74 -5.16
CA LEU A 70 0.94 -1.37 -6.23
C LEU A 70 0.99 -0.47 -7.47
N VAL A 71 -0.16 -0.02 -7.97
CA VAL A 71 -0.25 0.79 -9.19
C VAL A 71 0.47 2.13 -9.05
N ASP A 72 0.38 2.77 -7.89
CA ASP A 72 1.01 4.06 -7.63
C ASP A 72 2.52 3.94 -7.34
N SER A 73 3.04 2.74 -7.07
CA SER A 73 4.44 2.55 -6.66
C SER A 73 5.47 2.59 -7.80
N SER A 74 5.12 2.12 -9.01
CA SER A 74 6.04 2.10 -10.15
C SER A 74 5.32 1.99 -11.48
N GLU A 75 5.99 2.46 -12.54
CA GLU A 75 5.51 2.36 -13.92
C GLU A 75 5.20 0.91 -14.33
N ALA A 76 6.01 -0.06 -13.88
CA ALA A 76 5.80 -1.47 -14.20
C ALA A 76 4.48 -2.03 -13.63
N TYR A 77 4.06 -1.58 -12.43
CA TYR A 77 2.77 -1.97 -11.86
C TYR A 77 1.63 -1.16 -12.47
N PHE A 78 1.86 0.11 -12.83
CA PHE A 78 0.90 0.91 -13.57
C PHE A 78 0.52 0.27 -14.91
N GLU A 79 1.49 -0.12 -15.73
CA GLU A 79 1.25 -0.81 -17.02
C GLU A 79 0.46 -2.12 -16.86
N ARG A 80 0.67 -2.84 -15.75
CA ARG A 80 -0.12 -4.03 -15.42
C ARG A 80 -1.53 -3.67 -14.98
N GLY A 81 -1.68 -2.60 -14.18
CA GLY A 81 -2.96 -2.07 -13.74
C GLY A 81 -3.84 -1.59 -14.90
N GLU A 82 -3.27 -1.05 -15.97
CA GLU A 82 -4.01 -0.67 -17.18
C GLU A 82 -4.78 -1.86 -17.78
N LYS A 83 -4.24 -3.08 -17.67
CA LYS A 83 -4.91 -4.29 -18.17
C LYS A 83 -6.20 -4.58 -17.41
N LEU A 84 -6.34 -4.10 -16.18
CA LEU A 84 -7.51 -4.26 -15.33
C LEU A 84 -8.62 -3.23 -15.63
N THR A 85 -8.29 -2.14 -16.33
CA THR A 85 -9.22 -1.03 -16.62
C THR A 85 -9.61 -0.95 -18.09
N LYS A 86 -9.38 -2.00 -18.89
CA LYS A 86 -9.71 -2.01 -20.32
C LYS A 86 -11.17 -1.61 -20.57
N GLY A 87 -11.36 -0.45 -21.20
CA GLY A 87 -12.67 0.13 -21.54
C GLY A 87 -13.20 1.18 -20.55
N ALA A 88 -12.49 1.44 -19.44
CA ALA A 88 -12.81 2.52 -18.53
C ALA A 88 -12.48 3.88 -19.19
N LYS A 89 -13.44 4.80 -19.18
CA LYS A 89 -13.24 6.15 -19.72
C LYS A 89 -12.73 7.07 -18.63
N VAL A 90 -11.60 7.71 -18.88
CA VAL A 90 -11.14 8.85 -18.08
C VAL A 90 -11.89 10.09 -18.55
N ASP A 91 -12.65 10.72 -17.66
CA ASP A 91 -13.30 11.99 -17.94
C ASP A 91 -12.49 13.18 -17.38
N LEU A 92 -12.84 14.39 -17.81
CA LEU A 92 -12.17 15.62 -17.35
C LEU A 92 -12.34 15.86 -15.84
N THR A 93 -13.39 15.29 -15.23
CA THR A 93 -13.63 15.41 -13.78
C THR A 93 -12.58 14.61 -13.01
N PHE A 94 -12.32 13.37 -13.43
CA PHE A 94 -11.26 12.55 -12.86
C PHE A 94 -9.89 13.20 -13.05
N ALA A 95 -9.59 13.67 -14.27
CA ALA A 95 -8.32 14.36 -14.56
C ALA A 95 -8.11 15.59 -13.64
N ALA A 96 -9.16 16.37 -13.37
CA ALA A 96 -9.08 17.52 -12.47
C ALA A 96 -8.83 17.11 -11.01
N HIS A 97 -9.37 15.97 -10.55
CA HIS A 97 -9.11 15.46 -9.20
C HIS A 97 -7.70 14.88 -9.04
N VAL A 98 -7.16 14.26 -10.09
CA VAL A 98 -5.76 13.81 -10.13
C VAL A 98 -4.81 15.01 -10.10
N ASP A 99 -5.06 16.04 -10.90
CA ASP A 99 -4.26 17.29 -10.91
C ASP A 99 -4.23 17.96 -9.53
N ARG A 100 -5.36 17.93 -8.80
CA ARG A 100 -5.47 18.44 -7.43
C ARG A 100 -4.92 17.50 -6.36
N HIS A 101 -4.35 16.36 -6.74
CA HIS A 101 -3.84 15.33 -5.83
C HIS A 101 -4.92 14.77 -4.87
N GLU A 102 -6.19 14.87 -5.24
CA GLU A 102 -7.33 14.34 -4.47
C GLU A 102 -7.58 12.85 -4.78
N LEU A 103 -7.14 12.38 -5.95
CA LEU A 103 -7.21 11.00 -6.41
C LEU A 103 -5.89 10.58 -7.05
N THR A 104 -5.55 9.31 -6.95
CA THR A 104 -4.43 8.71 -7.70
C THR A 104 -4.92 7.88 -8.88
N LEU A 105 -4.00 7.44 -9.74
CA LEU A 105 -4.30 6.46 -10.79
C LEU A 105 -4.59 5.09 -10.17
N GLY A 106 -3.90 4.74 -9.08
CA GLY A 106 -4.19 3.58 -8.26
C GLY A 106 -5.62 3.57 -7.74
N ASP A 107 -6.14 4.69 -7.24
CA ASP A 107 -7.54 4.81 -6.79
C ASP A 107 -8.51 4.45 -7.93
N PHE A 108 -8.23 4.94 -9.14
CA PHE A 108 -9.07 4.65 -10.31
C PHE A 108 -9.07 3.17 -10.68
N VAL A 109 -7.88 2.55 -10.76
CA VAL A 109 -7.77 1.11 -11.06
C VAL A 109 -8.46 0.30 -9.97
N ALA A 110 -8.15 0.62 -8.71
CA ALA A 110 -8.71 -0.04 -7.54
C ALA A 110 -10.24 0.04 -7.50
N HIS A 111 -10.87 1.11 -7.99
CA HIS A 111 -12.34 1.23 -8.04
C HIS A 111 -12.99 0.69 -9.32
N SER A 112 -12.21 0.43 -10.37
CA SER A 112 -12.70 -0.11 -11.65
C SER A 112 -12.83 -1.63 -11.66
N ILE A 113 -12.18 -2.33 -10.73
CA ILE A 113 -12.18 -3.80 -10.66
C ILE A 113 -13.40 -4.38 -9.93
N SER A 114 -13.81 -5.57 -10.37
CA SER A 114 -14.78 -6.43 -9.68
C SER A 114 -14.07 -7.37 -8.71
N LEU A 115 -14.55 -7.41 -7.46
CA LEU A 115 -14.01 -8.25 -6.38
C LEU A 115 -15.12 -9.14 -5.79
N ASN A 116 -15.99 -9.68 -6.66
CA ASN A 116 -17.21 -10.40 -6.28
C ASN A 116 -17.02 -11.90 -5.99
N SER A 117 -15.83 -12.44 -6.22
CA SER A 117 -15.45 -13.81 -5.85
C SER A 117 -13.95 -13.88 -5.51
N ILE A 118 -13.52 -14.94 -4.84
CA ILE A 118 -12.10 -15.14 -4.54
C ILE A 118 -11.27 -15.36 -5.81
N GLU A 119 -11.83 -16.00 -6.83
CA GLU A 119 -11.18 -16.19 -8.12
C GLU A 119 -10.98 -14.85 -8.83
N ALA A 120 -11.96 -13.94 -8.76
CA ALA A 120 -11.82 -12.58 -9.29
C ALA A 120 -10.70 -11.80 -8.55
N VAL A 121 -10.65 -11.92 -7.22
CA VAL A 121 -9.58 -11.33 -6.39
C VAL A 121 -8.21 -11.86 -6.81
N LEU A 122 -8.05 -13.19 -6.90
CA LEU A 122 -6.78 -13.81 -7.29
C LEU A 122 -6.35 -13.38 -8.70
N ASN A 123 -7.27 -13.33 -9.66
CA ASN A 123 -6.97 -12.88 -11.02
C ASN A 123 -6.48 -11.42 -11.08
N VAL A 124 -7.06 -10.53 -10.26
CA VAL A 124 -6.60 -9.14 -10.14
C VAL A 124 -5.16 -9.11 -9.63
N LEU A 125 -4.88 -9.83 -8.55
CA LEU A 125 -3.55 -9.85 -7.91
C LEU A 125 -2.50 -10.52 -8.80
N GLU A 126 -2.87 -11.59 -9.51
CA GLU A 126 -2.02 -12.28 -10.49
C GLU A 126 -1.67 -11.38 -11.69
N THR A 127 -2.58 -10.47 -12.06
CA THR A 127 -2.31 -9.48 -13.12
C THR A 127 -1.27 -8.45 -12.68
N LEU A 128 -1.34 -8.00 -11.43
CA LEU A 128 -0.43 -6.98 -10.89
C LEU A 128 0.92 -7.57 -10.48
N VAL A 129 0.91 -8.71 -9.80
CA VAL A 129 2.09 -9.38 -9.25
C VAL A 129 2.29 -10.70 -9.96
N VAL A 130 3.41 -10.83 -10.67
CA VAL A 130 3.77 -12.08 -11.36
C VAL A 130 3.90 -13.23 -10.37
N ASP A 131 3.30 -14.37 -10.72
CA ASP A 131 3.24 -15.61 -9.94
C ASP A 131 2.63 -15.42 -8.55
N PHE A 132 1.64 -14.51 -8.42
CA PHE A 132 1.04 -14.15 -7.14
C PHE A 132 0.55 -15.38 -6.38
N SER A 133 -0.16 -16.30 -7.04
CA SER A 133 -0.73 -17.48 -6.41
C SER A 133 0.35 -18.43 -5.85
N GLU A 134 1.49 -18.57 -6.52
CA GLU A 134 2.62 -19.36 -6.03
C GLU A 134 3.34 -18.65 -4.88
N LYS A 135 3.54 -17.33 -4.99
CA LYS A 135 4.09 -16.51 -3.90
C LYS A 135 3.21 -16.57 -2.66
N LEU A 136 1.88 -16.55 -2.81
CA LEU A 136 0.93 -16.61 -1.71
C LEU A 136 1.04 -17.93 -0.92
N LYS A 137 1.30 -19.06 -1.61
CA LYS A 137 1.52 -20.37 -0.95
C LYS A 137 2.78 -20.41 -0.09
N LEU A 138 3.79 -19.64 -0.49
CA LEU A 138 5.11 -19.60 0.15
C LEU A 138 5.30 -18.36 1.05
N ALA A 139 4.26 -17.52 1.15
CA ALA A 139 4.34 -16.24 1.82
C ALA A 139 4.72 -16.42 3.30
N HIS A 140 5.73 -15.66 3.70
CA HIS A 140 6.19 -15.59 5.08
C HIS A 140 6.72 -14.18 5.37
N PRO A 141 6.88 -13.80 6.65
CA PRO A 141 7.42 -12.50 6.99
C PRO A 141 8.81 -12.24 6.38
N ARG A 142 8.98 -11.06 5.77
CA ARG A 142 10.20 -10.62 5.09
C ARG A 142 11.02 -9.64 5.94
N TRP A 143 11.24 -9.99 7.20
CA TRP A 143 12.09 -9.23 8.11
C TRP A 143 13.59 -9.37 7.79
N LEU A 144 14.30 -8.24 7.61
CA LEU A 144 15.74 -8.22 7.30
C LEU A 144 16.57 -9.02 8.32
N GLU A 145 16.24 -8.91 9.60
CA GLU A 145 16.93 -9.58 10.71
C GLU A 145 16.79 -11.10 10.69
N GLU A 146 15.86 -11.64 9.89
CA GLU A 146 15.60 -13.08 9.80
C GLU A 146 16.07 -13.68 8.47
N ARG A 147 16.72 -12.88 7.62
CA ARG A 147 17.11 -13.26 6.25
C ARG A 147 17.94 -14.55 6.18
N GLU A 148 18.79 -14.81 7.17
CA GLU A 148 19.60 -16.03 7.25
C GLU A 148 18.78 -17.31 7.47
N ARG A 149 17.55 -17.18 8.00
CA ARG A 149 16.64 -18.30 8.31
C ARG A 149 15.59 -18.53 7.23
N TRP A 150 15.67 -17.82 6.10
CA TRP A 150 14.68 -17.94 5.05
C TRP A 150 14.86 -19.21 4.19
N PRO A 151 13.76 -19.78 3.66
CA PRO A 151 12.37 -19.38 3.90
C PRO A 151 11.85 -19.79 5.29
N LEU A 152 11.04 -18.93 5.91
CA LEU A 152 10.32 -19.29 7.14
C LEU A 152 9.10 -20.18 6.79
N PRO A 153 8.50 -20.87 7.78
CA PRO A 153 7.24 -21.58 7.56
C PRO A 153 6.18 -20.65 6.95
N PRO A 154 5.42 -21.12 5.94
CA PRO A 154 4.43 -20.28 5.28
C PRO A 154 3.30 -19.92 6.25
N ILE A 155 2.78 -18.70 6.10
CA ILE A 155 1.63 -18.20 6.86
C ILE A 155 0.41 -19.09 6.59
N ILE A 156 0.17 -19.41 5.31
CA ILE A 156 -0.90 -20.32 4.90
C ILE A 156 -0.40 -21.77 4.96
N LYS A 157 -0.78 -22.49 6.02
CA LYS A 157 -0.41 -23.91 6.19
C LYS A 157 -1.10 -24.85 5.19
N ASN A 158 -2.37 -24.58 4.87
CA ASN A 158 -3.15 -25.36 3.91
C ASN A 158 -3.87 -24.42 2.94
N TYR A 159 -3.23 -24.18 1.80
CA TYR A 159 -3.71 -23.26 0.77
C TYR A 159 -5.12 -23.60 0.27
N ASN A 160 -5.36 -24.87 -0.06
CA ASN A 160 -6.64 -25.30 -0.61
C ASN A 160 -7.79 -25.09 0.40
N ASN A 161 -7.54 -25.30 1.70
CA ASN A 161 -8.53 -25.04 2.73
C ASN A 161 -8.84 -23.54 2.86
N VAL A 162 -7.81 -22.69 2.87
CA VAL A 162 -8.01 -21.22 2.95
C VAL A 162 -8.80 -20.72 1.75
N ILE A 163 -8.41 -21.09 0.52
CA ILE A 163 -9.13 -20.66 -0.69
C ILE A 163 -10.55 -21.23 -0.73
N GLY A 164 -10.75 -22.49 -0.34
CA GLY A 164 -12.08 -23.09 -0.26
C GLY A 164 -12.99 -22.37 0.75
N SER A 165 -12.44 -21.99 1.90
CA SER A 165 -13.15 -21.22 2.93
C SER A 165 -13.53 -19.82 2.43
N LEU A 166 -12.63 -19.15 1.71
CA LEU A 166 -12.91 -17.85 1.10
C LEU A 166 -13.95 -17.95 -0.03
N SER A 167 -13.89 -18.99 -0.87
CA SER A 167 -14.90 -19.22 -1.91
C SER A 167 -16.30 -19.42 -1.30
N LYS A 168 -16.38 -20.21 -0.22
CA LYS A 168 -17.61 -20.34 0.57
C LYS A 168 -18.05 -19.00 1.16
N LEU A 169 -17.13 -18.21 1.70
CA LEU A 169 -17.43 -16.90 2.30
C LEU A 169 -18.11 -15.95 1.29
N TYR A 170 -17.58 -15.86 0.07
CA TYR A 170 -18.18 -15.06 -1.01
C TYR A 170 -19.57 -15.58 -1.39
N SER A 171 -19.75 -16.90 -1.46
CA SER A 171 -21.04 -17.53 -1.74
C SER A 171 -22.09 -17.22 -0.66
N VAL A 172 -21.70 -17.36 0.61
CA VAL A 172 -22.57 -17.03 1.76
C VAL A 172 -22.97 -15.56 1.74
N ARG A 173 -22.01 -14.64 1.49
CA ARG A 173 -22.31 -13.20 1.36
C ARG A 173 -23.29 -12.96 0.21
N HIS A 174 -23.13 -13.61 -0.95
CA HIS A 174 -24.04 -13.45 -2.08
C HIS A 174 -25.48 -13.80 -1.70
N ILE A 175 -25.69 -14.98 -1.13
CA ILE A 175 -27.01 -15.47 -0.72
C ILE A 175 -27.64 -14.51 0.32
N LEU A 176 -26.90 -14.18 1.38
CA LEU A 176 -27.40 -13.32 2.46
C LEU A 176 -27.80 -11.92 1.98
N THR A 177 -27.07 -11.36 1.01
CA THR A 177 -27.29 -9.98 0.54
C THR A 177 -28.24 -9.86 -0.64
N HIS A 178 -28.39 -10.92 -1.45
CA HIS A 178 -29.11 -10.84 -2.73
C HIS A 178 -30.26 -11.83 -2.88
N GLU A 179 -30.36 -12.87 -2.05
CA GLU A 179 -31.37 -13.94 -2.23
C GLU A 179 -32.44 -13.99 -1.13
N LEU A 180 -32.31 -13.23 -0.05
CA LEU A 180 -33.26 -13.20 1.09
C LEU A 180 -33.66 -14.62 1.56
N PRO A 181 -32.67 -15.43 2.01
CA PRO A 181 -32.89 -16.83 2.29
C PRO A 181 -33.89 -17.04 3.42
N SER A 182 -34.76 -18.04 3.28
CA SER A 182 -35.70 -18.47 4.33
C SER A 182 -35.11 -19.55 5.25
N LEU A 183 -33.92 -20.07 4.92
CA LEU A 183 -33.20 -21.10 5.65
C LEU A 183 -31.79 -20.61 6.02
N PRO A 184 -31.17 -21.16 7.08
CA PRO A 184 -29.79 -20.86 7.42
C PRO A 184 -28.83 -21.15 6.26
N VAL A 185 -27.97 -20.18 5.93
CA VAL A 185 -27.04 -20.26 4.78
C VAL A 185 -25.72 -20.94 5.14
N PHE A 186 -25.33 -20.90 6.42
CA PHE A 186 -24.11 -21.52 6.93
C PHE A 186 -24.29 -21.91 8.40
N ASP A 187 -23.47 -22.83 8.89
CA ASP A 187 -23.45 -23.18 10.31
C ASP A 187 -22.58 -22.16 11.07
N PRO A 188 -23.09 -21.48 12.13
CA PRO A 188 -22.30 -20.58 12.96
C PRO A 188 -21.01 -21.19 13.53
N SER A 189 -20.93 -22.52 13.67
CA SER A 189 -19.70 -23.21 14.08
C SER A 189 -18.54 -23.02 13.10
N GLU A 190 -18.83 -22.66 11.85
CA GLU A 190 -17.84 -22.42 10.79
C GLU A 190 -17.20 -21.03 10.84
N ILE A 191 -17.66 -20.13 11.72
CA ILE A 191 -17.14 -18.76 11.78
C ILE A 191 -15.65 -18.74 12.09
N ASP A 192 -15.19 -19.59 13.00
CA ASP A 192 -13.78 -19.63 13.38
C ASP A 192 -12.89 -20.02 12.19
N SER A 193 -13.29 -20.99 11.37
CA SER A 193 -12.51 -21.40 10.20
C SER A 193 -12.56 -20.34 9.09
N LEU A 194 -13.71 -19.71 8.87
CA LEU A 194 -13.84 -18.58 7.94
C LEU A 194 -12.97 -17.39 8.38
N THR A 195 -12.95 -17.09 9.68
CA THR A 195 -12.13 -16.01 10.25
C THR A 195 -10.66 -16.27 10.04
N GLU A 196 -10.20 -17.48 10.37
CA GLU A 196 -8.80 -17.87 10.19
C GLU A 196 -8.39 -17.76 8.71
N ALA A 197 -9.25 -18.21 7.79
CA ALA A 197 -8.97 -18.09 6.35
C ALA A 197 -8.81 -16.64 5.90
N VAL A 198 -9.65 -15.72 6.38
CA VAL A 198 -9.55 -14.28 6.08
C VAL A 198 -8.25 -13.69 6.64
N LEU A 199 -7.92 -14.02 7.90
CA LEU A 199 -6.70 -13.52 8.56
C LEU A 199 -5.44 -14.01 7.84
N CYS A 200 -5.32 -15.32 7.60
CA CYS A 200 -4.17 -15.88 6.89
C CYS A 200 -4.03 -15.31 5.48
N PHE A 201 -5.15 -15.10 4.76
CA PHE A 201 -5.11 -14.53 3.42
C PHE A 201 -4.66 -13.08 3.41
N ILE A 202 -5.18 -12.24 4.32
CA ILE A 202 -4.75 -10.84 4.45
C ILE A 202 -3.27 -10.77 4.79
N GLU A 203 -2.82 -11.49 5.81
CA GLU A 203 -1.43 -11.46 6.25
C GLU A 203 -0.47 -11.97 5.16
N ALA A 204 -0.79 -13.10 4.54
CA ALA A 204 0.04 -13.66 3.47
C ALA A 204 0.08 -12.74 2.25
N THR A 205 -1.06 -12.16 1.86
CA THR A 205 -1.13 -11.22 0.74
C THR A 205 -0.32 -9.96 1.03
N ASP A 206 -0.43 -9.38 2.22
CA ASP A 206 0.33 -8.19 2.62
C ASP A 206 1.84 -8.47 2.52
N TRP A 207 2.30 -9.64 2.96
CA TRP A 207 3.72 -10.01 2.83
C TRP A 207 4.17 -10.22 1.39
N VAL A 208 3.33 -10.77 0.51
CA VAL A 208 3.63 -10.85 -0.93
C VAL A 208 3.78 -9.45 -1.53
N VAL A 209 2.93 -8.51 -1.12
CA VAL A 209 2.97 -7.11 -1.58
C VAL A 209 4.20 -6.40 -1.02
N VAL A 210 4.52 -6.54 0.27
CA VAL A 210 5.74 -6.03 0.91
C VAL A 210 6.97 -6.50 0.15
N GLU A 211 7.05 -7.80 -0.14
CA GLU A 211 8.17 -8.37 -0.91
C GLU A 211 8.25 -7.76 -2.31
N SER A 212 7.11 -7.58 -2.95
CA SER A 212 7.02 -7.08 -4.32
C SER A 212 7.36 -5.59 -4.46
N LEU A 213 7.17 -4.81 -3.39
CA LEU A 213 7.43 -3.36 -3.35
C LEU A 213 8.79 -3.01 -2.76
N HIS A 214 9.22 -3.73 -1.72
CA HIS A 214 10.36 -3.35 -0.89
C HIS A 214 11.35 -4.50 -0.69
N GLY A 215 11.01 -5.73 -1.11
CA GLY A 215 11.79 -6.93 -0.84
C GLY A 215 11.75 -7.30 0.64
N ALA A 216 12.76 -6.86 1.39
CA ALA A 216 12.89 -7.16 2.81
C ALA A 216 12.83 -5.86 3.62
N ILE A 217 12.08 -5.87 4.72
CA ILE A 217 11.88 -4.69 5.56
C ILE A 217 12.50 -4.87 6.95
N PRO A 218 13.03 -3.81 7.57
CA PRO A 218 13.57 -3.86 8.92
C PRO A 218 12.45 -4.08 9.95
N LYS A 219 12.70 -4.94 10.94
CA LYS A 219 11.77 -5.18 12.06
C LYS A 219 12.06 -4.26 13.25
N THR A 220 13.32 -3.88 13.44
CA THR A 220 13.76 -3.12 14.62
C THR A 220 13.99 -1.65 14.30
N GLN A 221 13.77 -0.77 15.28
CA GLN A 221 14.04 0.66 15.12
C GLN A 221 15.51 0.94 14.75
N ILE A 222 16.45 0.13 15.24
CA ILE A 222 17.86 0.24 14.90
C ILE A 222 18.06 -0.02 13.39
N SER A 223 17.55 -1.13 12.88
CA SER A 223 17.63 -1.44 11.44
C SER A 223 16.87 -0.42 10.59
N MET A 224 15.75 0.10 11.07
CA MET A 224 15.02 1.20 10.39
C MET A 224 15.87 2.47 10.30
N ASN A 225 16.52 2.87 11.40
CA ASN A 225 17.41 4.03 11.42
C ASN A 225 18.61 3.85 10.48
N ILE A 226 19.18 2.64 10.43
CA ILE A 226 20.28 2.29 9.51
C ILE A 226 19.77 2.37 8.07
N GLY A 227 18.66 1.72 7.74
CA GLY A 227 18.10 1.72 6.39
C GLY A 227 17.76 3.13 5.88
N ALA A 228 17.15 3.98 6.72
CA ALA A 228 16.86 5.36 6.35
C ALA A 228 18.14 6.18 6.07
N ARG A 229 19.22 5.90 6.81
CA ARG A 229 20.52 6.52 6.55
C ARG A 229 21.15 6.01 5.26
N ASP A 230 21.08 4.72 4.98
CA ASP A 230 21.64 4.14 3.75
C ASP A 230 20.93 4.72 2.51
N VAL A 231 19.60 4.88 2.56
CA VAL A 231 18.83 5.56 1.50
C VAL A 231 19.29 7.01 1.35
N LEU A 232 19.46 7.75 2.44
CA LEU A 232 19.97 9.12 2.38
C LEU A 232 21.35 9.19 1.70
N ILE A 233 22.28 8.30 2.05
CA ILE A 233 23.61 8.25 1.44
C ILE A 233 23.52 7.98 -0.07
N GLU A 234 22.63 7.09 -0.50
CA GLU A 234 22.40 6.81 -1.92
C GLU A 234 21.88 8.05 -2.65
N GLU A 235 20.88 8.75 -2.08
CA GLU A 235 20.34 9.97 -2.67
C GLU A 235 21.35 11.13 -2.68
N GLU A 236 22.16 11.28 -1.63
CA GLU A 236 23.24 12.27 -1.57
C GLU A 236 24.30 12.00 -2.64
N THR A 237 24.57 10.71 -2.94
CA THR A 237 25.47 10.30 -4.03
C THR A 237 24.90 10.71 -5.39
N LYS A 238 23.62 10.43 -5.65
CA LYS A 238 22.92 10.86 -6.89
C LYS A 238 22.91 12.38 -7.04
N LEU A 239 22.68 13.11 -5.94
CA LEU A 239 22.72 14.56 -5.92
C LEU A 239 24.13 15.08 -6.27
N ALA A 240 25.17 14.48 -5.70
CA ALA A 240 26.55 14.85 -5.98
C ALA A 240 26.91 14.62 -7.46
N GLU A 241 26.48 13.49 -8.04
CA GLU A 241 26.63 13.21 -9.48
C GLU A 241 25.92 14.26 -10.33
N ALA A 242 24.65 14.57 -10.04
CA ALA A 242 23.90 15.60 -10.76
C ALA A 242 24.55 16.99 -10.67
N LEU A 243 25.11 17.35 -9.51
CA LEU A 243 25.86 18.59 -9.33
C LEU A 243 27.13 18.63 -10.17
N ILE A 244 27.87 17.52 -10.28
CA ILE A 244 29.06 17.42 -11.14
C ILE A 244 28.65 17.68 -12.59
N GLU A 245 27.58 17.04 -13.06
CA GLU A 245 27.08 17.20 -14.42
C GLU A 245 26.65 18.65 -14.73
N VAL A 246 25.86 19.26 -13.83
CA VAL A 246 25.41 20.65 -13.99
C VAL A 246 26.59 21.63 -13.96
N THR A 247 27.58 21.39 -13.10
CA THR A 247 28.78 22.25 -13.01
C THR A 247 29.64 22.19 -14.29
N ALA A 248 29.51 21.14 -15.08
CA ALA A 248 30.21 20.96 -16.35
C ALA A 248 29.55 21.67 -17.53
N LEU A 249 28.33 22.20 -17.37
CA LEU A 249 27.62 22.92 -18.43
C LEU A 249 28.36 24.19 -18.86
N GLU A 250 28.34 24.48 -20.16
CA GLU A 250 28.93 25.70 -20.71
C GLU A 250 28.11 26.92 -20.30
N GLY A 251 28.78 28.04 -19.98
CA GLY A 251 28.13 29.29 -19.58
C GLY A 251 27.53 29.31 -18.16
N ILE A 252 27.54 28.20 -17.41
CA ILE A 252 27.00 28.19 -16.06
C ILE A 252 27.89 28.96 -15.06
N ASP A 253 27.26 29.81 -14.25
CA ASP A 253 27.93 30.50 -13.15
C ASP A 253 28.15 29.53 -11.97
N LYS A 254 29.38 29.04 -11.87
CA LYS A 254 29.79 28.05 -10.87
C LYS A 254 29.79 28.62 -9.45
N GLU A 255 30.02 29.91 -9.27
CA GLU A 255 30.01 30.52 -7.93
C GLU A 255 28.58 30.65 -7.42
N ASN A 256 27.67 31.13 -8.27
CA ASN A 256 26.25 31.21 -7.92
C ASN A 256 25.62 29.83 -7.71
N LEU A 257 25.99 28.82 -8.51
CA LEU A 257 25.53 27.44 -8.30
C LEU A 257 25.98 26.90 -6.93
N ARG A 258 27.25 27.09 -6.55
CA ARG A 258 27.77 26.66 -5.25
C ARG A 258 27.08 27.40 -4.09
N ALA A 259 26.90 28.71 -4.22
CA ALA A 259 26.22 29.50 -3.20
C ALA A 259 24.75 29.09 -3.03
N LEU A 260 24.05 28.81 -4.13
CA LEU A 260 22.69 28.28 -4.11
C LEU A 260 22.64 26.91 -3.42
N GLN A 261 23.57 26.02 -3.75
CA GLN A 261 23.61 24.68 -3.17
C GLN A 261 23.90 24.72 -1.67
N ALA A 262 24.81 25.59 -1.20
CA ALA A 262 25.09 25.77 0.22
C ALA A 262 23.84 26.22 0.99
N ARG A 263 23.12 27.21 0.47
CA ARG A 263 21.85 27.70 1.06
C ARG A 263 20.77 26.63 1.07
N TRP A 264 20.68 25.83 0.01
CA TRP A 264 19.75 24.72 -0.04
C TRP A 264 20.07 23.68 1.04
N THR A 265 21.35 23.35 1.26
CA THR A 265 21.75 22.40 2.31
C THR A 265 21.35 22.89 3.70
N GLU A 266 21.61 24.17 4.01
CA GLU A 266 21.22 24.80 5.28
C GLU A 266 19.70 24.77 5.49
N TRP A 267 18.94 25.14 4.45
CA TRP A 267 17.48 25.09 4.49
C TRP A 267 16.97 23.65 4.71
N ALA A 268 17.52 22.69 3.97
CA ALA A 268 17.13 21.29 4.07
C ALA A 268 17.42 20.73 5.47
N ASP A 269 18.54 21.09 6.10
CA ASP A 269 18.83 20.71 7.49
C ASP A 269 17.88 21.35 8.49
N ALA A 270 17.49 22.61 8.28
CA ALA A 270 16.51 23.29 9.13
C ALA A 270 15.12 22.63 9.01
N GLN A 271 14.70 22.30 7.78
CA GLN A 271 13.45 21.62 7.49
C GLN A 271 13.42 20.22 8.13
N THR A 272 14.47 19.42 7.97
CA THR A 272 14.53 18.07 8.54
C THR A 272 14.53 18.09 10.06
N ASN A 273 15.20 19.06 10.68
CA ASN A 273 15.14 19.27 12.12
C ASN A 273 13.73 19.65 12.59
N LEU A 274 13.02 20.51 11.86
CA LEU A 274 11.64 20.88 12.16
C LEU A 274 10.70 19.68 12.07
N VAL A 275 10.79 18.87 11.01
CA VAL A 275 9.96 17.68 10.83
C VAL A 275 10.26 16.65 11.92
N ALA A 276 11.54 16.39 12.20
CA ALA A 276 11.96 15.43 13.21
C ALA A 276 11.72 15.90 14.66
N SER A 277 11.48 17.19 14.92
CA SER A 277 11.36 17.73 16.27
C SER A 277 10.21 17.13 17.08
N GLN A 278 9.16 16.62 16.40
CA GLN A 278 8.05 15.93 17.04
C GLN A 278 8.49 14.66 17.80
N PHE A 279 9.66 14.12 17.43
CA PHE A 279 10.23 12.90 18.00
C PHE A 279 11.54 13.18 18.75
N HIS A 280 11.79 14.43 19.14
CA HIS A 280 13.03 14.83 19.79
C HIS A 280 13.32 14.00 21.05
N GLY A 281 14.56 13.47 21.15
CA GLY A 281 14.97 12.56 22.23
C GLY A 281 14.45 11.12 22.10
N GLY A 282 13.61 10.82 21.12
CA GLY A 282 13.08 9.50 20.84
C GLY A 282 13.91 8.71 19.82
N SER A 283 13.72 7.39 19.81
CA SER A 283 14.45 6.47 18.92
C SER A 283 14.08 6.60 17.43
N MET A 284 12.94 7.23 17.12
CA MET A 284 12.48 7.52 15.75
C MET A 284 13.10 8.78 15.15
N TYR A 285 13.67 9.68 15.97
CA TYR A 285 14.19 10.98 15.50
C TYR A 285 15.13 10.83 14.29
N ALA A 286 16.11 9.94 14.40
CA ALA A 286 17.13 9.74 13.37
C ALA A 286 16.54 9.23 12.04
N MET A 287 15.58 8.31 12.10
CA MET A 287 14.89 7.81 10.91
C MET A 287 14.08 8.90 10.22
N ILE A 288 13.29 9.66 10.99
CA ILE A 288 12.46 10.74 10.43
C ILE A 288 13.34 11.82 9.79
N TRP A 289 14.42 12.21 10.49
CA TRP A 289 15.38 13.18 9.98
C TRP A 289 16.01 12.72 8.66
N ALA A 290 16.50 11.47 8.61
CA ALA A 290 17.15 10.93 7.42
C ALA A 290 16.17 10.75 6.24
N SER A 291 14.94 10.32 6.53
CA SER A 291 13.90 10.12 5.51
C SER A 291 13.49 11.45 4.87
N GLU A 292 13.22 12.48 5.67
CA GLU A 292 12.92 13.83 5.16
C GLU A 292 14.09 14.37 4.33
N LYS A 293 15.34 14.17 4.80
CA LYS A 293 16.52 14.65 4.08
C LYS A 293 16.66 13.95 2.73
N ALA A 294 16.36 12.66 2.66
CA ALA A 294 16.40 11.89 1.43
C ALA A 294 15.36 12.38 0.41
N GLU A 295 14.13 12.70 0.84
CA GLU A 295 13.10 13.27 -0.05
C GLU A 295 13.50 14.63 -0.61
N LEU A 296 13.95 15.54 0.27
CA LEU A 296 14.43 16.86 -0.18
C LEU A 296 15.59 16.71 -1.17
N THR A 297 16.48 15.75 -0.92
CA THR A 297 17.62 15.44 -1.79
C THR A 297 17.15 14.92 -3.15
N ARG A 298 16.15 14.04 -3.21
CA ARG A 298 15.52 13.59 -4.46
C ARG A 298 14.93 14.76 -5.25
N GLU A 299 14.15 15.62 -4.60
CA GLU A 299 13.55 16.78 -5.25
C GLU A 299 14.62 17.73 -5.82
N ARG A 300 15.69 17.95 -5.06
CA ARG A 300 16.81 18.78 -5.50
C ARG A 300 17.53 18.17 -6.69
N THR A 301 17.79 16.86 -6.67
CA THR A 301 18.36 16.12 -7.80
C THR A 301 17.48 16.29 -9.04
N ALA A 302 16.16 16.14 -8.92
CA ALA A 302 15.23 16.35 -10.03
C ALA A 302 15.26 17.79 -10.58
N GLN A 303 15.40 18.81 -9.70
CA GLN A 303 15.59 20.19 -10.14
C GLN A 303 16.87 20.37 -10.96
N LEU A 304 17.99 19.76 -10.53
CA LEU A 304 19.27 19.83 -11.25
C LEU A 304 19.23 19.11 -12.59
N VAL A 305 18.58 17.94 -12.64
CA VAL A 305 18.37 17.19 -13.89
C VAL A 305 17.53 18.02 -14.88
N ARG A 306 16.47 18.68 -14.42
CA ARG A 306 15.68 19.60 -15.25
C ARG A 306 16.52 20.77 -15.75
N LEU A 307 17.27 21.41 -14.86
CA LEU A 307 18.17 22.51 -15.21
C LEU A 307 19.12 22.10 -16.34
N LYS A 308 19.73 20.91 -16.24
CA LYS A 308 20.58 20.34 -17.28
C LYS A 308 19.85 20.14 -18.60
N SER A 309 18.63 19.59 -18.58
CA SER A 309 17.87 19.32 -19.82
C SER A 309 17.37 20.58 -20.53
N GLU A 310 17.13 21.64 -19.77
CA GLU A 310 16.61 22.92 -20.27
C GLU A 310 17.71 23.95 -20.55
N TRP A 311 18.96 23.64 -20.18
CA TRP A 311 20.09 24.55 -20.36
C TRP A 311 20.37 24.70 -21.86
N MET A 312 20.33 25.94 -22.33
CA MET A 312 20.70 26.26 -23.70
C MET A 312 22.18 26.55 -23.76
N ASP A 313 22.91 25.82 -24.61
CA ASP A 313 24.27 26.17 -24.99
C ASP A 313 24.24 27.55 -25.68
N ALA A 314 24.87 28.55 -25.05
CA ALA A 314 24.96 29.91 -25.56
C ALA A 314 26.09 30.06 -26.57
#